data_AF-A0A8J7WBS9-F1
#
_entry.id   AF-A0A8J7WBS9-F1
#
_cell.length_a   1.000
_cell.length_b   1.000
_cell.length_c   1.000
_cell.angle_alpha   90.00
_cell.angle_beta   90.00
_cell.angle_gamma   90.00
#
_symmetry.space_group_name_H-M   'P 1'
#
loop_
_entity.id
_entity.type
_entity.pdbx_description
1 polymer ?
#
loop_
_entity_poly.entity_id
_entity_poly.type
_entity_poly.pdbx_seq_one_letter_code
_entity_poly.pdbx_strand_id
1 'polypeptide(L)' 'MGHDWILDVLADLQTFARANGMPTLAAQLSDASFVARAEIASKAEGDGFGIFGAGAAAGRADRTFGIR' A
#
# COMPACT_ATOMS: atom_id res chain seq x y z
N MET A 1 -9.74 6.77 11.46
CA MET A 1 -10.87 5.86 11.17
C MET A 1 -10.58 5.24 9.82
N GLY A 2 -9.81 4.16 9.85
CA GLY A 2 -9.09 3.65 8.70
C GLY A 2 -10.04 3.10 7.65
N HIS A 3 -9.54 3.10 6.42
CA HIS A 3 -10.02 2.47 5.19
C HIS A 3 -10.61 1.05 5.36
N ASP A 4 -10.48 0.42 6.53
CA ASP A 4 -10.85 -0.96 6.84
C ASP A 4 -12.36 -1.22 6.77
N TRP A 5 -13.19 -0.19 7.02
CA TRP A 5 -14.67 -0.32 6.97
C TRP A 5 -15.19 -0.80 5.61
N ILE A 6 -14.45 -0.56 4.52
CA ILE A 6 -14.85 -1.00 3.18
C ILE A 6 -14.75 -2.52 3.04
N LEU A 7 -13.86 -3.18 3.78
CA LEU A 7 -13.68 -4.62 3.70
C LEU A 7 -14.87 -5.36 4.30
N ASP A 8 -15.42 -4.84 5.40
CA ASP A 8 -16.66 -5.35 6.01
C ASP A 8 -17.84 -5.21 5.04
N VAL A 9 -17.99 -4.02 4.42
CA VAL A 9 -19.05 -3.77 3.43
C VAL A 9 -18.93 -4.71 2.22
N LEU A 10 -17.72 -4.95 1.72
CA LEU A 10 -17.51 -5.86 0.60
C LEU A 10 -17.82 -7.32 0.98
N ALA A 11 -17.52 -7.73 2.22
CA ALA A 11 -17.88 -9.05 2.74
C ALA A 11 -19.41 -9.23 2.87
N ASP A 12 -20.12 -8.20 3.34
CA ASP A 12 -21.58 -8.21 3.43
C ASP A 12 -22.22 -8.33 2.03
N LEU A 13 -21.74 -7.53 1.07
CA LEU A 13 -22.23 -7.58 -0.31
C LEU A 13 -21.93 -8.94 -0.96
N GLN A 14 -20.77 -9.53 -0.69
CA GLN A 14 -20.43 -10.86 -1.21
C GLN A 14 -21.36 -11.93 -0.64
N THR A 15 -21.69 -11.86 0.64
CA THR A 15 -22.66 -12.74 1.30
C THR A 15 -24.04 -12.60 0.69
N PHE A 16 -24.49 -11.35 0.48
CA PHE A 16 -25.74 -11.06 -0.21
C PHE A 16 -25.76 -11.64 -1.63
N ALA A 17 -24.69 -11.45 -2.41
CA ALA A 17 -24.60 -11.96 -3.77
C ALA A 17 -24.70 -13.50 -3.82
N ARG A 18 -24.04 -14.19 -2.89
CA ARG A 18 -24.12 -15.65 -2.75
C ARG A 18 -25.52 -16.11 -2.37
N ALA A 19 -26.13 -15.46 -1.38
CA ALA A 19 -27.47 -15.80 -0.91
C ALA A 19 -28.55 -15.64 -1.99
N ASN A 20 -28.36 -14.73 -2.93
CA ASN A 20 -29.30 -14.43 -4.01
C ASN A 20 -28.97 -15.13 -5.34
N GLY A 21 -28.03 -16.08 -5.36
CA GLY A 21 -27.69 -16.81 -6.57
C GLY A 21 -27.06 -15.93 -7.66
N MET A 22 -26.29 -14.92 -7.28
CA MET A 22 -25.57 -14.02 -8.19
C MET A 22 -24.05 -14.33 -8.19
N PRO A 23 -23.60 -15.46 -8.77
CA PRO A 23 -22.22 -15.92 -8.66
C PRO A 23 -21.21 -14.98 -9.32
N THR A 24 -21.56 -14.37 -10.45
CA THR A 24 -20.69 -13.38 -11.14
C THR A 24 -20.44 -12.15 -10.27
N LEU A 25 -21.48 -11.66 -9.58
CA LEU A 25 -21.36 -10.53 -8.68
C LEU A 25 -20.49 -10.89 -7.47
N ALA A 26 -20.69 -12.08 -6.87
CA ALA A 26 -19.88 -12.55 -5.76
C ALA A 26 -18.39 -12.70 -6.13
N ALA A 27 -18.10 -13.13 -7.37
CA ALA A 27 -16.74 -13.23 -7.90
C ALA A 27 -16.10 -11.84 -8.04
N GLN A 28 -16.79 -10.88 -8.67
CA GLN A 28 -16.28 -9.51 -8.81
C GLN A 28 -16.06 -8.82 -7.45
N LEU A 29 -16.95 -9.06 -6.47
CA LEU A 29 -16.76 -8.55 -5.11
C LEU A 29 -15.57 -9.17 -4.40
N SER A 30 -15.23 -10.44 -4.70
CA SER A 30 -14.00 -11.06 -4.22
C SER A 30 -12.75 -10.36 -4.77
N ASP A 31 -12.74 -10.07 -6.07
CA ASP A 31 -11.62 -9.38 -6.72
C ASP A 31 -11.46 -7.94 -6.20
N ALA A 32 -12.58 -7.23 -6.05
CA ALA A 32 -12.61 -5.90 -5.44
C ALA A 32 -12.06 -5.91 -4.00
N SER A 33 -12.40 -6.94 -3.21
CA SER A 33 -11.87 -7.11 -1.86
C SER A 33 -10.36 -7.32 -1.85
N PHE A 34 -9.83 -8.07 -2.82
CA PHE A 34 -8.38 -8.27 -2.96
C PHE A 34 -7.66 -6.96 -3.30
N VAL A 35 -8.18 -6.19 -4.26
CA VAL A 35 -7.63 -4.88 -4.63
C VAL A 35 -7.66 -3.91 -3.45
N ALA A 36 -8.79 -3.81 -2.76
CA ALA A 36 -8.93 -2.95 -1.59
C ALA A 36 -7.88 -3.30 -0.51
N ARG A 37 -7.68 -4.59 -0.20
CA ARG A 37 -6.66 -5.02 0.77
C ARG A 37 -5.24 -4.62 0.34
N ALA A 38 -4.91 -4.79 -0.94
CA ALA A 38 -3.61 -4.40 -1.47
C ALA A 38 -3.38 -2.87 -1.37
N GLU A 39 -4.39 -2.06 -1.70
CA GLU A 39 -4.30 -0.60 -1.59
C GLU A 39 -4.23 -0.11 -0.14
N ILE A 40 -4.98 -0.72 0.77
CA ILE A 40 -4.96 -0.39 2.19
C ILE A 40 -3.60 -0.74 2.79
N ALA A 41 -3.05 -1.91 2.47
CA ALA A 41 -1.71 -2.30 2.90
C ALA A 41 -0.64 -1.33 2.37
N SER A 42 -0.70 -0.99 1.08
CA SER A 42 0.24 -0.03 0.47
C SER A 42 0.14 1.37 1.09
N LYS A 43 -1.07 1.84 1.43
CA LYS A 43 -1.27 3.11 2.14
C LYS A 43 -0.75 3.06 3.57
N ALA A 44 -0.89 1.92 4.26
CA ALA A 44 -0.33 1.73 5.60
C ALA A 44 1.21 1.74 5.58
N GLU A 45 1.83 1.20 4.54
CA GLU A 45 3.29 1.24 4.35
C GLU A 45 3.78 2.66 3.97
N GLY A 46 2.98 3.43 3.23
CA GLY A 46 3.29 4.81 2.85
C GLY A 46 3.24 5.83 3.99
N ASP A 47 2.44 5.58 5.02
CA ASP A 47 2.38 6.44 6.23
C ASP A 47 3.53 6.14 7.22
N GLY A 48 4.22 5.00 7.04
CA GLY A 48 5.33 4.55 7.88
C GLY A 48 6.74 4.92 7.38
N PHE A 49 6.87 5.52 6.20
CA PHE A 49 8.19 5.91 5.64
C PHE A 49 8.37 7.43 5.57
N GLY A 50 8.16 8.09 6.70
CA GLY A 50 8.59 9.46 6.96
C GLY A 50 9.82 9.50 7.86
N ILE A 51 11.01 9.66 7.25
CA ILE A 51 12.23 10.27 7.84
C ILE A 51 13.00 9.44 8.89
N PHE A 52 14.11 8.86 8.46
CA PHE A 52 15.41 9.24 9.02
C PHE A 52 16.31 9.75 7.90
N GLY A 53 16.42 11.07 7.82
CA GLY A 53 17.41 11.74 6.99
C GLY A 53 18.79 11.71 7.64
N ALA A 54 19.83 11.54 6.82
CA ALA A 54 21.14 12.11 7.08
C ALA A 54 21.67 12.64 5.73
N GLY A 55 21.47 13.93 5.52
CA GLY A 55 22.18 14.66 4.49
C GLY A 55 23.65 14.84 4.89
N ALA A 56 24.54 14.57 3.95
CA ALA A 56 25.85 15.22 3.75
C ALA A 56 26.42 14.65 2.44
N ALA A 57 26.09 15.23 1.28
CA ALA A 57 26.79 16.37 0.72
C ALA A 57 28.33 16.21 0.75
N ALA A 58 28.89 16.06 -0.45
CA ALA A 58 30.23 16.52 -0.86
C ALA A 58 31.46 15.86 -0.21
N GLY A 59 31.94 14.79 -0.85
CA GLY A 59 33.35 14.40 -0.86
C GLY A 59 33.94 14.58 -2.26
N ARG A 60 34.26 15.81 -2.65
CA ARG A 60 35.08 16.12 -3.84
C ARG A 60 36.44 15.46 -3.64
N ALA A 61 36.75 14.45 -4.44
CA ALA A 61 38.10 13.91 -4.55
C ALA A 61 38.97 14.92 -5.33
N ASP A 62 39.38 15.98 -4.65
CA ASP A 62 40.54 16.77 -5.05
C ASP A 62 41.63 16.53 -4.00
N ARG A 63 42.68 15.83 -4.41
CA ARG A 63 43.95 15.85 -3.69
C ARG A 63 45.07 15.66 -4.69
N THR A 64 45.32 16.73 -5.43
CA THR A 64 46.68 17.07 -5.84
C THR A 64 47.47 17.42 -4.60
N PHE A 65 48.48 16.63 -4.24
CA PHE A 65 49.66 17.13 -3.53
C PHE A 65 50.88 16.30 -3.93
N GLY A 66 51.77 16.94 -4.68
CA GLY A 66 53.16 16.53 -4.77
C GLY A 66 53.99 16.96 -3.56
N ILE A 67 55.30 16.72 -3.68
CA ILE A 67 56.44 17.14 -2.84
C ILE A 67 56.53 16.57 -1.41
N ARG A 68 57.39 15.56 -1.22
CA ARG A 68 58.81 15.77 -0.83
C ARG A 68 59.70 14.66 -1.35
#